data_AF-A0A6M8ECR0-F1
#
_entry.id   AF-A0A6M8ECR0-F1
#
_cell.length_a   1.000
_cell.length_b   1.000
_cell.length_c   1.000
_cell.angle_alpha   90.00
_cell.angle_beta   90.00
_cell.angle_gamma   90.00
#
_symmetry.space_group_name_H-M   'P 1'
#
loop_
_entity.id
_entity.type
_entity.pdbx_description
1 polymer ?
#
loop_
_entity_poly.entity_id
_entity_poly.type
_entity_poly.pdbx_seq_one_letter_code
_entity_poly.pdbx_strand_id
1 'polypeptide(L)'
;MNTRFLTNTTKKHQNFIDKIKSNNKKVIAQYLALYTENAHLKKCLITLTPYDGKLSTVLKIRREFFKLLNRYKRNKNNGDLGIKYFSNIEFTKTSQPHLHIQLFYSNLNPIKKAYEAVLCKNYKNDQSNSLSLAKDNSKNFNYVIKDYINFDLQLEQFKHHFRNVNFTTSSQKSISNSIVKYIYKNYKFKTKNRYKEILSAIHNKTIIISKDRKDSVYIKSHIQRNTTNSKSIKLITKEKVGVNYVYLFEEVDVRVKVKSKYKNSNKSKKKLDCRFGYRIKIKRVKRTKKSKVWAFKIKGLNRS
;
A
#
# COMPACT_ATOMS: atom_id res chain seq x y z
N MET A 1 -7.41 15.89 45.50
CA MET A 1 -7.67 16.00 44.04
C MET A 1 -7.66 14.62 43.40
N ASN A 2 -8.66 14.32 42.57
CA ASN A 2 -9.06 12.95 42.22
C ASN A 2 -8.22 12.38 41.05
N THR A 3 -7.12 11.70 41.36
CA THR A 3 -6.18 11.08 40.39
C THR A 3 -6.86 10.10 39.42
N ARG A 4 -7.97 9.46 39.82
CA ARG A 4 -8.80 8.61 38.96
C ARG A 4 -9.56 9.37 37.86
N PHE A 5 -9.93 10.63 38.09
CA PHE A 5 -10.57 11.46 37.06
C PHE A 5 -9.55 11.89 35.99
N LEU A 6 -8.35 12.30 36.41
CA LEU A 6 -7.23 12.68 35.54
C LEU A 6 -6.72 11.50 34.69
N THR A 7 -6.67 10.29 35.23
CA THR A 7 -6.26 9.09 34.47
C THR A 7 -7.31 8.64 33.44
N ASN A 8 -8.60 8.88 33.71
CA ASN A 8 -9.67 8.55 32.77
C ASN A 8 -9.78 9.56 31.61
N THR A 9 -9.58 10.85 31.85
CA THR A 9 -9.53 11.87 30.78
C THR A 9 -8.31 11.68 29.88
N THR A 10 -7.13 11.38 30.44
CA THR A 10 -5.92 11.09 29.67
C THR A 10 -6.06 9.82 28.82
N LYS A 11 -6.66 8.75 29.36
CA LYS A 11 -6.92 7.51 28.59
C LYS A 11 -7.93 7.71 27.45
N LYS A 12 -9.01 8.48 27.68
CA LYS A 12 -9.98 8.83 26.63
C LYS A 12 -9.34 9.66 25.51
N HIS A 13 -8.49 10.62 25.88
CA HIS A 13 -7.76 11.46 24.93
C HIS A 13 -6.79 10.63 24.08
N GLN A 14 -6.03 9.73 24.71
CA GLN A 14 -5.13 8.83 24.00
C GLN A 14 -5.86 7.89 23.04
N ASN A 15 -6.99 7.32 23.47
CA ASN A 15 -7.82 6.48 22.61
C ASN A 15 -8.34 7.24 21.36
N PHE A 16 -8.70 8.51 21.51
CA PHE A 16 -9.11 9.36 20.40
C PHE A 16 -7.97 9.58 19.40
N ILE A 17 -6.77 9.92 19.89
CA ILE A 17 -5.56 10.08 19.06
C ILE A 17 -5.25 8.78 18.29
N ASP A 18 -5.27 7.64 18.97
CA ASP A 18 -4.97 6.35 18.35
C ASP A 18 -6.01 5.96 17.29
N LYS A 19 -7.28 6.30 17.52
CA LYS A 19 -8.35 6.12 16.53
C LYS A 19 -8.11 6.95 15.28
N ILE A 20 -7.75 8.24 15.42
CA ILE A 20 -7.43 9.10 14.27
C ILE A 20 -6.21 8.56 13.52
N LYS A 21 -5.10 8.29 14.21
CA LYS A 21 -3.89 7.72 13.58
C LYS A 21 -4.18 6.43 12.83
N SER A 22 -5.03 5.56 13.39
CA SER A 22 -5.48 4.33 12.74
C SER A 22 -6.29 4.61 11.48
N ASN A 23 -7.19 5.59 11.51
CA ASN A 23 -7.97 6.00 10.34
C ASN A 23 -7.10 6.63 9.26
N ASN A 24 -6.20 7.55 9.59
CA ASN A 24 -5.28 8.18 8.64
C ASN A 24 -4.41 7.13 7.92
N LYS A 25 -3.90 6.13 8.65
CA LYS A 25 -3.20 4.97 8.05
C LYS A 25 -4.05 4.22 7.02
N LYS A 26 -5.36 4.06 7.26
CA LYS A 26 -6.27 3.43 6.28
C LYS A 26 -6.45 4.30 5.05
N VAL A 27 -6.63 5.62 5.21
CA VAL A 27 -6.76 6.57 4.09
C VAL A 27 -5.50 6.55 3.23
N ILE A 28 -4.32 6.65 3.86
CA ILE A 28 -3.02 6.54 3.20
C ILE A 28 -2.92 5.22 2.41
N ALA A 29 -3.31 4.10 3.02
CA ALA A 29 -3.27 2.82 2.33
C ALA A 29 -4.21 2.76 1.12
N GLN A 30 -5.39 3.39 1.19
CA GLN A 30 -6.32 3.45 0.05
C GLN A 30 -5.79 4.33 -1.07
N TYR A 31 -5.24 5.51 -0.74
CA TYR A 31 -4.61 6.38 -1.71
C TYR A 31 -3.40 5.72 -2.41
N LEU A 32 -2.51 5.07 -1.64
CA LEU A 32 -1.36 4.37 -2.21
C LEU A 32 -1.79 3.19 -3.09
N ALA A 33 -2.88 2.49 -2.72
CA ALA A 33 -3.44 1.44 -3.56
C ALA A 33 -3.97 2.00 -4.89
N LEU A 34 -4.80 3.05 -4.81
CA LEU A 34 -5.30 3.76 -5.99
C LEU A 34 -4.16 4.21 -6.91
N TYR A 35 -3.15 4.86 -6.35
CA TYR A 35 -2.01 5.34 -7.11
C TYR A 35 -1.25 4.20 -7.79
N THR A 36 -1.02 3.12 -7.06
CA THR A 36 -0.26 1.97 -7.57
C THR A 36 -1.01 1.26 -8.70
N GLU A 37 -2.32 1.04 -8.54
CA GLU A 37 -3.15 0.36 -9.55
C GLU A 37 -3.33 1.19 -10.82
N ASN A 38 -3.27 2.52 -10.71
CA ASN A 38 -3.53 3.44 -11.80
C ASN A 38 -2.25 4.16 -12.29
N ALA A 39 -1.08 3.60 -11.99
CA ALA A 39 0.21 4.20 -12.35
C ALA A 39 0.39 4.37 -13.88
N HIS A 40 -0.31 3.58 -14.68
CA HIS A 40 -0.30 3.63 -16.14
C HIS A 40 -1.17 4.75 -16.74
N LEU A 41 -2.07 5.35 -15.96
CA LEU A 41 -2.98 6.39 -16.42
C LEU A 41 -2.38 7.80 -16.29
N LYS A 42 -2.88 8.73 -17.10
CA LYS A 42 -2.57 10.17 -16.96
C LYS A 42 -3.19 10.71 -15.68
N LYS A 43 -2.64 11.80 -15.15
CA LYS A 43 -3.04 12.36 -13.85
C LYS A 43 -3.30 13.85 -13.91
N CYS A 44 -4.32 14.30 -13.19
CA CYS A 44 -4.56 15.71 -12.94
C CYS A 44 -4.98 15.96 -11.50
N LEU A 45 -4.77 17.20 -11.05
CA LEU A 45 -5.20 17.72 -9.77
C LEU A 45 -6.15 18.88 -10.04
N ILE A 46 -7.33 18.80 -9.44
CA ILE A 46 -8.26 19.92 -9.36
C ILE A 46 -8.18 20.48 -7.95
N THR A 47 -8.02 21.80 -7.84
CA THR A 47 -8.17 22.55 -6.60
C THR A 47 -9.34 23.51 -6.76
N LEU A 48 -10.29 23.45 -5.83
CA LEU A 48 -11.46 24.33 -5.77
C LEU A 48 -11.58 24.95 -4.37
N THR A 49 -11.54 26.28 -4.34
CA THR A 49 -11.68 27.11 -3.13
C THR A 49 -12.99 27.90 -3.23
N PRO A 50 -13.85 27.87 -2.20
CA PRO A 50 -15.06 28.67 -2.23
C PRO A 50 -14.75 30.12 -1.85
N TYR A 51 -15.33 31.08 -2.57
CA TYR A 51 -15.15 32.51 -2.27
C TYR A 51 -15.61 32.90 -0.85
N ASP A 52 -16.64 32.23 -0.33
CA ASP A 52 -17.19 32.50 1.00
C ASP A 52 -16.41 31.84 2.15
N GLY A 53 -15.38 31.04 1.83
CA GLY A 53 -14.61 30.29 2.82
C GLY A 53 -15.41 29.23 3.60
N LYS A 54 -16.63 28.88 3.18
CA LYS A 54 -17.52 27.99 3.94
C LYS A 54 -17.38 26.54 3.52
N LEU A 55 -17.26 25.65 4.52
CA LEU A 55 -17.21 24.21 4.29
C LEU A 55 -18.49 23.67 3.60
N SER A 56 -19.66 24.21 3.94
CA SER A 56 -20.93 23.81 3.31
C SER A 56 -20.92 24.04 1.80
N THR A 57 -20.28 25.12 1.35
CA THR A 57 -20.08 25.47 -0.06
C THR A 57 -19.12 24.48 -0.73
N VAL A 58 -18.00 24.13 -0.09
CA VAL A 58 -17.09 23.08 -0.59
C VAL A 58 -17.79 21.73 -0.76
N LEU A 59 -18.64 21.35 0.20
CA LEU A 59 -19.39 20.09 0.13
C LEU A 59 -20.39 20.07 -1.04
N LYS A 60 -21.06 21.21 -1.32
CA LYS A 60 -21.94 21.37 -2.48
C LYS A 60 -21.15 21.27 -3.79
N ILE A 61 -20.02 21.98 -3.89
CA ILE A 61 -19.10 21.92 -5.04
C ILE A 61 -18.69 20.48 -5.31
N ARG A 62 -18.21 19.75 -4.29
CA ARG A 62 -17.79 18.35 -4.43
C ARG A 62 -18.90 17.45 -4.97
N ARG A 63 -20.12 17.59 -4.43
CA ARG A 63 -21.29 16.80 -4.86
C ARG A 63 -21.65 17.09 -6.31
N GLU A 64 -21.72 18.37 -6.69
CA GLU A 64 -22.04 18.77 -8.07
C GLU A 64 -20.95 18.34 -9.06
N PHE A 65 -19.67 18.49 -8.71
CA PHE A 65 -18.56 18.02 -9.54
C PHE A 65 -18.69 16.53 -9.86
N PHE A 66 -18.86 15.67 -8.85
CA PHE A 66 -18.97 14.22 -9.08
C PHE A 66 -20.27 13.83 -9.80
N LYS A 67 -21.37 14.56 -9.59
CA LYS A 67 -22.61 14.38 -10.35
C LYS A 67 -22.40 14.67 -11.84
N LEU A 68 -21.77 15.80 -12.15
CA LEU A 68 -21.46 16.21 -13.53
C LEU A 68 -20.43 15.29 -14.18
N LEU A 69 -19.37 14.93 -13.46
CA LEU A 69 -18.35 13.99 -13.93
C LEU A 69 -19.00 12.65 -14.31
N ASN A 70 -19.85 12.10 -13.45
CA ASN A 70 -20.55 10.85 -13.75
C ASN A 70 -21.49 10.97 -14.95
N ARG A 71 -22.17 12.11 -15.13
CA ARG A 71 -22.99 12.39 -16.31
C ARG A 71 -22.15 12.40 -17.59
N TYR A 72 -21.04 13.12 -17.59
CA TYR A 72 -20.16 13.23 -18.78
C TYR A 72 -19.39 11.95 -19.07
N LYS A 73 -19.13 11.11 -18.06
CA LYS A 73 -18.53 9.77 -18.22
C LYS A 73 -19.45 8.79 -18.97
N ARG A 74 -20.77 8.86 -18.74
CA ARG A 74 -21.75 7.90 -19.31
C ARG A 74 -22.12 8.16 -20.78
N ASN A 75 -21.56 9.20 -21.40
CA ASN A 75 -21.93 9.54 -22.77
C ASN A 75 -21.39 8.47 -23.75
N LYS A 76 -22.27 7.89 -24.58
CA LYS A 76 -22.07 6.64 -25.36
C LYS A 76 -20.79 6.58 -26.20
N ASN A 77 -20.23 7.71 -26.59
CA ASN A 77 -19.04 7.79 -27.45
C ASN A 77 -17.70 7.63 -26.72
N ASN A 78 -17.70 7.46 -25.39
CA ASN A 78 -16.46 7.54 -24.60
C ASN A 78 -15.90 6.20 -24.10
N GLY A 79 -16.58 5.06 -24.33
CA GLY A 79 -16.16 3.75 -23.77
C GLY A 79 -16.14 3.74 -22.22
N ASP A 80 -15.63 2.66 -21.61
CA ASP A 80 -15.43 2.60 -20.16
C ASP A 80 -14.29 3.56 -19.76
N LEU A 81 -14.65 4.82 -19.53
CA LEU A 81 -13.74 5.85 -19.09
C LEU A 81 -13.28 5.51 -17.68
N GLY A 82 -12.12 4.83 -17.60
CA GLY A 82 -11.38 4.48 -16.39
C GLY A 82 -10.89 5.69 -15.59
N ILE A 83 -11.77 6.64 -15.27
CA ILE A 83 -11.49 7.75 -14.36
C ILE A 83 -11.58 7.23 -12.95
N LYS A 84 -10.43 7.18 -12.28
CA LYS A 84 -10.31 6.93 -10.85
C LYS A 84 -9.94 8.21 -10.12
N TYR A 85 -10.33 8.36 -8.85
CA TYR A 85 -10.10 9.60 -8.12
C TYR A 85 -9.91 9.38 -6.62
N PHE A 86 -9.25 10.36 -6.01
CA PHE A 86 -9.17 10.57 -4.58
C PHE A 86 -9.40 12.07 -4.31
N SER A 87 -10.37 12.37 -3.46
CA SER A 87 -10.78 13.72 -3.11
C SER A 87 -10.63 13.92 -1.61
N ASN A 88 -9.98 15.02 -1.23
CA ASN A 88 -9.81 15.46 0.14
C ASN A 88 -10.27 16.91 0.29
N ILE A 89 -10.76 17.26 1.49
CA ILE A 89 -10.98 18.66 1.88
C ILE A 89 -9.85 19.00 2.85
N GLU A 90 -8.93 19.84 2.38
CA GLU A 90 -7.86 20.40 3.18
C GLU A 90 -8.35 21.67 3.88
N PHE A 91 -7.77 22.01 5.03
CA PHE A 91 -7.92 23.34 5.62
C PHE A 91 -6.56 24.03 5.67
N THR A 92 -6.52 25.29 5.28
CA THR A 92 -5.32 26.13 5.44
C THR A 92 -5.09 26.49 6.91
N LYS A 93 -3.95 27.13 7.19
CA LYS A 93 -3.63 27.67 8.53
C LYS A 93 -4.67 28.66 9.06
N THR A 94 -5.41 29.32 8.16
CA THR A 94 -6.53 30.22 8.48
C THR A 94 -7.88 29.49 8.56
N SER A 95 -7.87 28.15 8.59
CA SER A 95 -9.05 27.29 8.63
C SER A 95 -9.99 27.42 7.43
N GLN A 96 -9.50 27.95 6.31
CA GLN A 96 -10.29 28.00 5.08
C GLN A 96 -10.27 26.63 4.38
N PRO A 97 -11.44 26.08 3.99
CA PRO A 97 -11.52 24.76 3.38
C PRO A 97 -11.27 24.82 1.86
N HIS A 98 -10.44 23.90 1.36
CA HIS A 98 -10.13 23.71 -0.05
C HIS A 98 -10.43 22.29 -0.48
N LEU A 99 -11.09 22.12 -1.62
CA LEU A 99 -11.31 20.82 -2.23
C LEU A 99 -10.15 20.48 -3.15
N HIS A 100 -9.46 19.39 -2.84
CA HIS A 100 -8.47 18.80 -3.74
C HIS A 100 -9.03 17.49 -4.30
N ILE A 101 -8.95 17.32 -5.62
CA ILE A 101 -9.35 16.10 -6.30
C ILE A 101 -8.20 15.67 -7.20
N GLN A 102 -7.54 14.58 -6.85
CA GLN A 102 -6.60 13.91 -7.73
C GLN A 102 -7.34 12.88 -8.58
N LEU A 103 -7.23 12.99 -9.90
CA LEU A 103 -7.83 12.06 -10.85
C LEU A 103 -6.76 11.34 -11.66
N PHE A 104 -7.04 10.07 -11.99
CA PHE A 104 -6.32 9.22 -12.92
C PHE A 104 -7.25 8.95 -14.09
N TYR A 105 -6.80 9.17 -15.32
CA TYR A 105 -7.69 9.15 -16.48
C TYR A 105 -7.00 8.68 -17.76
N SER A 106 -7.82 8.15 -18.66
CA SER A 106 -7.47 7.89 -20.07
C SER A 106 -7.90 9.06 -20.97
N ASN A 107 -9.06 9.68 -20.67
CA ASN A 107 -9.61 10.83 -21.40
C ASN A 107 -9.89 12.01 -20.45
N LEU A 108 -9.39 13.19 -20.80
CA LEU A 108 -9.48 14.41 -19.98
C LEU A 108 -10.81 15.16 -20.18
N ASN A 109 -11.51 14.95 -21.31
CA ASN A 109 -12.67 15.76 -21.69
C ASN A 109 -13.82 15.76 -20.66
N PRO A 110 -14.23 14.62 -20.07
CA PRO A 110 -15.27 14.62 -19.04
C PRO A 110 -14.89 15.41 -17.79
N ILE A 111 -13.59 15.44 -17.46
CA ILE A 111 -13.05 16.15 -16.30
C ILE A 111 -13.09 17.65 -16.55
N LYS A 112 -12.60 18.10 -17.72
CA LYS A 112 -12.66 19.51 -18.13
C LYS A 112 -14.10 20.04 -18.13
N LYS A 113 -15.03 19.33 -18.78
CA LYS A 113 -16.44 19.72 -18.81
C LYS A 113 -17.06 19.82 -17.41
N ALA A 114 -16.75 18.87 -16.53
CA ALA A 114 -17.24 18.92 -15.15
C ALA A 114 -16.66 20.10 -14.36
N TYR A 115 -15.36 20.38 -14.54
CA TYR A 115 -14.67 21.49 -13.90
C TYR A 115 -15.22 22.84 -14.35
N GLU A 116 -15.30 23.08 -15.67
CA GLU A 116 -15.84 24.31 -16.26
C GLU A 116 -17.29 24.55 -15.83
N ALA A 117 -18.14 23.53 -15.86
CA ALA A 117 -19.54 23.64 -15.46
C ALA A 117 -19.72 23.96 -13.96
N VAL A 118 -18.79 23.54 -13.10
CA VAL A 118 -18.79 23.94 -11.69
C VAL A 118 -18.41 25.41 -11.55
N LEU A 119 -17.36 25.87 -12.25
CA LEU A 119 -16.94 27.27 -12.19
C LEU A 119 -18.01 28.24 -12.70
N CYS A 120 -18.70 27.91 -13.80
CA CYS A 120 -19.75 28.77 -14.37
C CYS A 120 -20.98 28.94 -13.45
N LYS A 121 -21.19 28.08 -12.45
CA LYS A 121 -22.32 28.18 -11.49
C LYS A 121 -22.08 29.15 -10.32
N ASN A 122 -21.34 30.25 -10.56
CA ASN A 122 -21.11 31.34 -9.60
C ASN A 122 -20.29 31.01 -8.33
N TYR A 123 -19.40 30.01 -8.37
CA TYR A 123 -18.27 29.99 -7.43
C TYR A 123 -17.18 30.87 -8.05
N LYS A 124 -17.29 32.20 -7.88
CA LYS A 124 -16.38 33.20 -8.47
C LYS A 124 -14.93 32.68 -8.43
N ASN A 125 -14.24 32.79 -9.56
CA ASN A 125 -12.83 32.46 -9.71
C ASN A 125 -12.00 33.28 -8.73
N ASP A 126 -11.80 32.75 -7.55
CA ASP A 126 -10.66 33.12 -6.75
C ASP A 126 -9.41 32.58 -7.46
N GLN A 127 -8.29 33.30 -7.44
CA GLN A 127 -7.06 32.94 -8.17
C GLN A 127 -6.49 31.56 -7.75
N SER A 128 -7.06 30.95 -6.71
CA SER A 128 -6.70 29.65 -6.15
C SER A 128 -7.36 28.45 -6.85
N ASN A 129 -8.38 28.64 -7.68
CA ASN A 129 -9.00 27.56 -8.46
C ASN A 129 -8.10 27.13 -9.61
N SER A 130 -7.82 25.82 -9.72
CA SER A 130 -6.92 25.34 -10.76
C SER A 130 -7.22 23.92 -11.22
N LEU A 131 -6.90 23.65 -12.49
CA LEU A 131 -6.78 22.31 -13.04
C LEU A 131 -5.33 22.12 -13.49
N SER A 132 -4.56 21.41 -12.68
CA SER A 132 -3.14 21.13 -12.91
C SER A 132 -2.95 19.76 -13.55
N LEU A 133 -2.27 19.69 -14.70
CA LEU A 133 -1.91 18.42 -15.35
C LEU A 133 -0.53 17.96 -14.90
N ALA A 134 -0.35 16.66 -14.68
CA ALA A 134 0.99 16.13 -14.41
C ALA A 134 1.85 16.20 -15.69
N LYS A 135 3.08 16.73 -15.57
CA LYS A 135 4.06 16.74 -16.68
C LYS A 135 4.46 15.33 -17.13
N ASP A 136 4.38 14.35 -16.23
CA ASP A 136 4.67 12.94 -16.48
C ASP A 136 3.84 12.04 -15.53
N ASN A 137 3.73 10.75 -15.87
CA ASN A 137 3.00 9.77 -15.06
C ASN A 137 3.78 9.29 -13.82
N SER A 138 4.99 9.79 -13.59
CA SER A 138 5.84 9.40 -12.45
C SER A 138 5.61 10.28 -11.21
N LYS A 139 5.18 11.53 -11.39
CA LYS A 139 4.94 12.48 -10.30
C LYS A 139 3.76 12.08 -9.41
N ASN A 140 4.04 11.99 -8.11
CA ASN A 140 3.05 11.90 -7.04
C ASN A 140 2.56 13.31 -6.70
N PHE A 141 1.25 13.54 -6.72
CA PHE A 141 0.67 14.71 -6.06
C PHE A 141 0.48 14.41 -4.57
N ASN A 142 1.60 14.29 -3.84
CA ASN A 142 1.60 14.10 -2.38
C ASN A 142 0.78 15.18 -1.65
N TYR A 143 0.58 16.33 -2.29
CA TYR A 143 -0.22 17.43 -1.82
C TYR A 143 -1.62 16.99 -1.34
N VAL A 144 -2.30 16.10 -2.06
CA VAL A 144 -3.69 15.72 -1.72
C VAL A 144 -3.80 14.87 -0.45
N ILE A 145 -2.71 14.21 -0.06
CA ILE A 145 -2.68 13.33 1.11
C ILE A 145 -1.83 13.86 2.27
N LYS A 146 -1.23 15.05 2.13
CA LYS A 146 -0.30 15.60 3.13
C LYS A 146 -0.94 15.71 4.52
N ASP A 147 -2.21 16.08 4.60
CA ASP A 147 -2.98 16.18 5.85
C ASP A 147 -3.08 14.87 6.62
N TYR A 148 -3.09 13.73 5.92
CA TYR A 148 -3.15 12.42 6.56
C TYR A 148 -1.77 11.92 6.99
N ILE A 149 -0.71 12.37 6.31
CA ILE A 149 0.68 12.03 6.63
C ILE A 149 1.16 12.85 7.83
N ASN A 150 0.89 14.14 7.84
CA ASN A 150 1.28 15.07 8.90
C ASN A 150 0.15 15.16 9.93
N PHE A 151 0.27 14.41 11.01
CA PHE A 151 -0.73 14.40 12.08
C PHE A 151 -0.64 15.70 12.90
N ASP A 152 -1.67 16.54 12.79
CA ASP A 152 -1.89 17.72 13.62
C ASP A 152 -3.16 17.51 14.46
N LEU A 153 -3.00 17.43 15.78
CA LEU A 153 -4.10 17.13 16.69
C LEU A 153 -5.19 18.21 16.69
N GLN A 154 -4.81 19.49 16.63
CA GLN A 154 -5.78 20.59 16.67
C GLN A 154 -6.61 20.61 15.39
N LEU A 155 -5.95 20.44 14.24
CA LEU A 155 -6.63 20.35 12.95
C LEU A 155 -7.55 19.12 12.86
N GLU A 156 -7.11 17.97 13.36
CA GLU A 156 -7.92 16.74 13.38
C GLU A 156 -9.13 16.85 14.32
N GLN A 157 -8.97 17.51 15.47
CA GLN A 157 -10.09 17.84 16.35
C GLN A 157 -11.07 18.79 15.65
N PHE A 158 -10.58 19.84 15.00
CA PHE A 158 -11.41 20.76 14.22
C PHE A 158 -12.20 20.02 13.13
N LYS A 159 -11.53 19.19 12.32
CA LYS A 159 -12.17 18.34 11.30
C LYS A 159 -13.23 17.41 11.90
N HIS A 160 -12.98 16.83 13.07
CA HIS A 160 -13.91 15.92 13.74
C HIS A 160 -15.23 16.59 14.17
N HIS A 161 -15.26 17.91 14.38
CA HIS A 161 -16.50 18.65 14.61
C HIS A 161 -17.43 18.57 13.39
N PHE A 162 -16.85 18.43 12.19
CA PHE A 162 -17.57 18.37 10.94
C PHE A 162 -17.69 16.92 10.45
N ARG A 163 -18.81 16.27 10.80
CA ARG A 163 -19.11 14.86 10.46
C ARG A 163 -18.98 14.47 8.96
N ASN A 164 -18.90 15.45 8.05
CA ASN A 164 -18.96 15.28 6.59
C ASN A 164 -17.65 15.56 5.83
N VAL A 165 -16.54 15.86 6.53
CA VAL A 165 -15.21 16.12 5.93
C VAL A 165 -14.45 14.81 5.67
N ASN A 166 -15.17 13.78 5.24
CA ASN A 166 -14.53 12.52 4.85
C ASN A 166 -13.97 12.66 3.44
N PHE A 167 -12.81 12.06 3.17
CA PHE A 167 -12.31 11.90 1.81
C PHE A 167 -13.31 11.08 0.96
N THR A 168 -13.24 11.21 -0.35
CA THR A 168 -14.00 10.38 -1.29
C THR A 168 -13.03 9.75 -2.27
N THR A 169 -13.13 8.44 -2.49
CA THR A 169 -12.27 7.75 -3.45
C THR A 169 -13.06 6.75 -4.27
N SER A 170 -12.69 6.61 -5.54
CA SER A 170 -13.15 5.49 -6.37
C SER A 170 -12.24 4.26 -6.23
N SER A 171 -11.29 4.27 -5.30
CA SER A 171 -10.36 3.17 -5.07
C SER A 171 -11.13 1.95 -4.58
N GLN A 172 -11.26 0.95 -5.44
CA GLN A 172 -11.55 -0.41 -5.03
C GLN A 172 -10.26 -1.19 -5.25
N LYS A 173 -9.66 -1.67 -4.16
CA LYS A 173 -8.49 -2.53 -4.26
C LYS A 173 -8.85 -3.73 -5.14
N SER A 174 -7.99 -4.04 -6.11
CA SER A 174 -8.05 -5.28 -6.89
C SER A 174 -8.09 -6.54 -6.00
N ILE A 175 -7.55 -6.43 -4.78
CA ILE A 175 -7.50 -7.50 -3.79
C ILE A 175 -8.34 -7.11 -2.57
N SER A 176 -9.13 -8.06 -2.06
CA SER A 176 -9.96 -7.82 -0.88
C SER A 176 -9.13 -7.41 0.34
N ASN A 177 -9.70 -6.57 1.21
CA ASN A 177 -9.02 -6.13 2.43
C ASN A 177 -8.68 -7.30 3.38
N SER A 178 -9.48 -8.37 3.39
CA SER A 178 -9.19 -9.56 4.19
C SER A 178 -7.92 -10.25 3.73
N ILE A 179 -7.74 -10.41 2.42
CA ILE A 179 -6.52 -10.98 1.83
C ILE A 179 -5.32 -10.06 2.08
N VAL A 180 -5.46 -8.76 1.86
CA VAL A 180 -4.35 -7.81 2.12
C VAL A 180 -3.91 -7.86 3.58
N LYS A 181 -4.86 -7.89 4.54
CA LYS A 181 -4.54 -8.03 5.97
C LYS A 181 -3.84 -9.36 6.27
N TYR A 182 -4.30 -10.44 5.68
CA TYR A 182 -3.67 -11.75 5.82
C TYR A 182 -2.22 -11.74 5.35
N ILE A 183 -1.96 -11.21 4.15
CA ILE A 183 -0.62 -11.11 3.59
C ILE A 183 0.24 -10.18 4.46
N TYR A 184 -0.29 -9.05 4.93
CA TYR A 184 0.44 -8.13 5.82
C TYR A 184 0.93 -8.78 7.11
N LYS A 185 0.18 -9.76 7.64
CA LYS A 185 0.56 -10.48 8.87
C LYS A 185 1.64 -11.55 8.60
N ASN A 186 1.60 -12.18 7.42
CA ASN A 186 2.37 -13.41 7.15
C ASN A 186 3.49 -13.25 6.12
N TYR A 187 3.59 -12.08 5.48
CA TYR A 187 4.59 -11.77 4.47
C TYR A 187 5.55 -10.68 4.94
N LYS A 188 6.84 -10.84 4.62
CA LYS A 188 7.87 -9.85 4.96
C LYS A 188 7.99 -8.84 3.82
N PHE A 189 7.83 -7.56 4.15
CA PHE A 189 7.93 -6.45 3.20
C PHE A 189 9.29 -5.77 3.32
N LYS A 190 9.85 -5.40 2.17
CA LYS A 190 11.14 -4.71 2.06
C LYS A 190 10.98 -3.19 2.00
N THR A 191 9.84 -2.69 1.53
CA THR A 191 9.59 -1.26 1.29
C THR A 191 8.41 -0.72 2.10
N LYS A 192 8.28 0.61 2.10
CA LYS A 192 7.14 1.30 2.72
C LYS A 192 5.84 1.11 1.91
N ASN A 193 5.91 0.96 0.59
CA ASN A 193 4.73 0.71 -0.24
C ASN A 193 4.44 -0.80 -0.32
N ARG A 194 3.98 -1.35 0.80
CA ARG A 194 3.68 -2.77 0.96
C ARG A 194 2.64 -3.27 -0.05
N TYR A 195 1.69 -2.43 -0.45
CA TYR A 195 0.68 -2.83 -1.43
C TYR A 195 1.26 -3.05 -2.82
N LYS A 196 2.18 -2.18 -3.27
CA LYS A 196 2.93 -2.38 -4.51
C LYS A 196 3.73 -3.68 -4.47
N GLU A 197 4.36 -3.99 -3.34
CA GLU A 197 5.04 -5.27 -3.16
C GLU A 197 4.09 -6.47 -3.24
N ILE A 198 2.87 -6.39 -2.67
CA ILE A 198 1.86 -7.44 -2.84
C ILE A 198 1.54 -7.64 -4.33
N LEU A 199 1.28 -6.56 -5.06
CA LEU A 199 0.95 -6.64 -6.48
C LEU A 199 2.11 -7.24 -7.29
N SER A 200 3.34 -6.79 -7.04
CA SER A 200 4.54 -7.38 -7.66
C SER A 200 4.73 -8.85 -7.29
N ALA A 201 4.48 -9.22 -6.03
CA ALA A 201 4.59 -10.59 -5.55
C ALA A 201 3.55 -11.52 -6.21
N ILE A 202 2.35 -11.01 -6.49
CA ILE A 202 1.30 -11.71 -7.25
C ILE A 202 1.70 -11.85 -8.72
N HIS A 203 2.14 -10.75 -9.35
CA HIS A 203 2.62 -10.76 -10.73
C HIS A 203 3.74 -11.79 -10.92
N ASN A 204 4.70 -11.82 -9.99
CA ASN A 204 5.82 -12.76 -9.98
C ASN A 204 5.45 -14.15 -9.43
N LYS A 205 4.16 -14.39 -9.15
CA LYS A 205 3.60 -15.66 -8.65
C LYS A 205 4.26 -16.20 -7.37
N THR A 206 4.86 -15.33 -6.57
CA THR A 206 5.28 -15.62 -5.19
C THR A 206 4.10 -15.56 -4.21
N ILE A 207 3.01 -14.89 -4.62
CA ILE A 207 1.70 -14.98 -3.97
C ILE A 207 0.70 -15.46 -5.02
N ILE A 208 -0.07 -16.49 -4.69
CA ILE A 208 -1.17 -16.96 -5.53
C ILE A 208 -2.47 -16.82 -4.73
N ILE A 209 -3.45 -16.14 -5.32
CA ILE A 209 -4.81 -16.01 -4.78
C ILE A 209 -5.72 -16.76 -5.75
N SER A 210 -6.45 -17.75 -5.25
CA SER A 210 -7.30 -18.63 -6.06
C SER A 210 -8.64 -18.85 -5.36
N LYS A 211 -9.74 -18.91 -6.11
CA LYS A 211 -11.03 -19.35 -5.55
C LYS A 211 -11.00 -20.84 -5.22
N ASP A 212 -10.27 -21.61 -6.03
CA ASP A 212 -10.17 -23.06 -5.89
C ASP A 212 -8.95 -23.48 -5.09
N ARG A 213 -9.10 -24.58 -4.35
CA ARG A 213 -7.99 -25.21 -3.65
C ARG A 213 -7.07 -25.86 -4.69
N LYS A 214 -5.87 -25.30 -4.83
CA LYS A 214 -4.75 -25.96 -5.51
C LYS A 214 -4.25 -27.15 -4.69
N ASP A 215 -4.04 -28.26 -5.40
CA ASP A 215 -3.59 -29.55 -4.91
C ASP A 215 -2.06 -29.62 -4.82
N SER A 216 -1.54 -30.76 -4.36
CA SER A 216 -0.11 -30.97 -4.18
C SER A 216 0.65 -31.02 -5.51
N VAL A 217 0.04 -31.55 -6.56
CA VAL A 217 0.63 -31.66 -7.90
C VAL A 217 0.84 -30.27 -8.50
N TYR A 218 -0.18 -29.40 -8.46
CA TYR A 218 -0.05 -28.02 -8.90
C TYR A 218 1.06 -27.28 -8.15
N ILE A 219 1.10 -27.42 -6.82
CA ILE A 219 2.09 -26.74 -5.98
C ILE A 219 3.51 -27.20 -6.33
N LYS A 220 3.74 -28.52 -6.48
CA LYS A 220 5.05 -29.07 -6.88
C LYS A 220 5.47 -28.54 -8.24
N SER A 221 4.57 -28.58 -9.22
CA SER A 221 4.83 -28.06 -10.57
C SER A 221 5.13 -26.56 -10.56
N HIS A 222 4.43 -25.78 -9.75
CA HIS A 222 4.69 -24.34 -9.57
C HIS A 222 6.07 -24.08 -9.00
N ILE A 223 6.47 -24.81 -7.96
CA ILE A 223 7.81 -24.72 -7.37
C ILE A 223 8.88 -25.06 -8.41
N GLN A 224 8.71 -26.16 -9.15
CA GLN A 224 9.68 -26.60 -10.15
C GLN A 224 9.84 -25.58 -11.28
N ARG A 225 8.73 -25.05 -11.83
CA ARG A 225 8.75 -24.08 -12.94
C ARG A 225 9.39 -22.75 -12.58
N ASN A 226 9.37 -22.36 -11.31
CA ASN A 226 9.95 -21.09 -10.85
C ASN A 226 11.26 -21.27 -10.09
N THR A 227 11.81 -22.50 -10.05
CA THR A 227 13.15 -22.77 -9.52
C THR A 227 14.15 -22.66 -10.67
N THR A 228 15.24 -21.95 -10.41
CA THR A 228 16.38 -21.72 -11.31
C THR A 228 17.67 -22.21 -10.63
N ASN A 229 18.79 -22.16 -11.36
CA ASN A 229 20.09 -22.59 -10.85
C ASN A 229 20.58 -21.80 -9.61
N SER A 230 20.11 -20.55 -9.44
CA SER A 230 20.52 -19.68 -8.34
C SER A 230 19.43 -19.48 -7.28
N LYS A 231 18.15 -19.65 -7.63
CA LYS A 231 16.99 -19.31 -6.79
C LYS A 231 15.92 -20.38 -6.86
N SER A 232 15.37 -20.77 -5.71
CA SER A 232 14.24 -21.69 -5.60
C SER A 232 13.06 -21.00 -4.94
N ILE A 233 11.85 -21.42 -5.27
CA ILE A 233 10.65 -20.93 -4.61
C ILE A 233 10.12 -22.02 -3.68
N LYS A 234 9.86 -21.68 -2.42
CA LYS A 234 9.35 -22.62 -1.41
C LYS A 234 7.99 -22.16 -0.89
N LEU A 235 7.03 -23.09 -0.79
CA LEU A 235 5.75 -22.78 -0.14
C LEU A 235 5.97 -22.54 1.37
N ILE A 236 5.52 -21.38 1.85
CA ILE A 236 5.54 -21.00 3.27
C ILE A 236 4.22 -21.39 3.93
N THR A 237 3.11 -20.99 3.32
CA THR A 237 1.77 -21.19 3.89
C THR A 237 0.71 -21.30 2.79
N LYS A 238 -0.36 -22.00 3.13
CA LYS A 238 -1.58 -22.20 2.36
C LYS A 238 -2.75 -22.04 3.32
N GLU A 239 -3.61 -21.06 3.10
CA GLU A 239 -4.74 -20.81 4.00
C GLU A 239 -5.97 -20.32 3.24
N LYS A 240 -7.17 -20.66 3.75
CA LYS A 240 -8.43 -20.14 3.23
C LYS A 240 -8.74 -18.81 3.93
N VAL A 241 -8.85 -17.74 3.15
CA VAL A 241 -9.17 -16.38 3.61
C VAL A 241 -10.45 -15.91 2.93
N GLY A 242 -11.56 -16.04 3.64
CA GLY A 242 -12.90 -15.82 3.07
C GLY A 242 -13.19 -16.85 1.97
N VAL A 243 -13.53 -16.36 0.77
CA VAL A 243 -13.84 -17.21 -0.40
C VAL A 243 -12.61 -17.62 -1.22
N ASN A 244 -11.41 -17.17 -0.85
CA ASN A 244 -10.19 -17.46 -1.60
C ASN A 244 -9.22 -18.31 -0.77
N TYR A 245 -8.42 -19.13 -1.46
CA TYR A 245 -7.20 -19.72 -0.95
C TYR A 245 -6.00 -18.85 -1.30
N VAL A 246 -5.18 -18.53 -0.30
CA VAL A 246 -3.96 -17.75 -0.44
C VAL A 246 -2.76 -18.67 -0.22
N TYR A 247 -1.87 -18.71 -1.20
CA TYR A 247 -0.62 -19.45 -1.16
C TYR A 247 0.53 -18.46 -1.17
N LEU A 248 1.36 -18.49 -0.13
CA LEU A 248 2.55 -17.63 -0.02
C LEU A 248 3.79 -18.47 -0.22
N PHE A 249 4.65 -18.03 -1.12
CA PHE A 249 5.93 -18.63 -1.38
C PHE A 249 7.07 -17.67 -1.06
N GLU A 250 8.21 -18.21 -0.62
CA GLU A 250 9.46 -17.48 -0.40
C GLU A 250 10.45 -17.85 -1.48
N GLU A 251 11.21 -16.86 -1.95
CA GLU A 251 12.40 -17.09 -2.76
C GLU A 251 13.59 -17.38 -1.85
N VAL A 252 14.27 -18.50 -2.10
CA VAL A 252 15.40 -19.00 -1.31
C VAL A 252 16.57 -19.26 -2.24
N ASP A 253 17.75 -18.75 -1.89
CA ASP A 253 18.97 -19.00 -2.66
C ASP A 253 19.29 -20.51 -2.67
N VAL A 254 19.49 -21.04 -3.87
CA VAL A 254 19.90 -22.44 -4.04
C VAL A 254 21.40 -22.50 -3.78
N ARG A 255 21.78 -22.95 -2.59
CA ARG A 255 23.17 -23.38 -2.35
C ARG A 255 23.42 -24.66 -3.12
N VAL A 256 23.90 -24.54 -4.35
CA VAL A 256 24.40 -25.67 -5.13
C VAL A 256 25.65 -26.20 -4.42
N LYS A 257 25.50 -27.24 -3.58
CA LYS A 257 26.62 -28.09 -3.22
C LYS A 257 26.91 -28.96 -4.44
N VAL A 258 27.77 -28.48 -5.34
CA VAL A 258 28.36 -29.34 -6.37
C VAL A 258 29.18 -30.40 -5.65
N LYS A 259 28.58 -31.56 -5.37
CA LYS A 259 29.35 -32.78 -5.15
C LYS A 259 29.79 -33.21 -6.54
N SER A 260 30.98 -32.79 -6.97
CA SER A 260 31.58 -33.27 -8.20
C SER A 260 31.74 -34.78 -8.09
N LYS A 261 30.95 -35.52 -8.87
CA LYS A 261 30.96 -36.99 -8.96
C LYS A 261 32.04 -37.50 -9.93
N TYR A 262 33.09 -36.72 -10.15
CA TYR A 262 34.26 -37.17 -10.92
C TYR A 262 35.42 -37.38 -9.96
N LYS A 263 35.63 -38.65 -9.58
CA LYS A 263 36.99 -39.14 -9.34
C LYS A 263 37.67 -39.12 -10.70
N ASN A 264 38.56 -38.18 -10.93
CA ASN A 264 39.74 -38.49 -11.72
C ASN A 264 40.92 -37.60 -11.33
N SER A 265 42.02 -38.30 -11.15
CA SER A 265 43.38 -37.87 -10.99
C SER A 265 43.77 -36.77 -11.98
N ASN A 266 44.13 -35.59 -11.47
CA ASN A 266 45.51 -35.12 -11.48
C ASN A 266 45.59 -33.73 -10.85
N LYS A 267 46.59 -33.57 -9.98
CA LYS A 267 46.93 -32.30 -9.34
C LYS A 267 47.29 -31.27 -10.42
N SER A 268 46.45 -30.26 -10.60
CA SER A 268 46.95 -28.92 -10.96
C SER A 268 46.34 -27.90 -10.01
N LYS A 269 47.21 -27.26 -9.23
CA LYS A 269 46.84 -26.16 -8.34
C LYS A 269 46.51 -24.95 -9.19
N LYS A 270 45.23 -24.68 -9.46
CA LYS A 270 44.79 -23.33 -9.78
C LYS A 270 44.39 -22.63 -8.49
N LYS A 271 45.17 -21.61 -8.10
CA LYS A 271 44.80 -20.66 -7.05
C LYS A 271 43.50 -19.97 -7.46
N LEU A 272 42.45 -20.19 -6.70
CA LEU A 272 41.22 -19.41 -6.74
C LEU A 272 41.23 -18.55 -5.47
N ASP A 273 41.37 -17.25 -5.67
CA ASP A 273 41.22 -16.26 -4.60
C ASP A 273 39.79 -16.32 -4.06
N CYS A 274 39.64 -16.98 -2.91
CA CYS A 274 38.40 -17.01 -2.16
C CYS A 274 38.55 -16.07 -0.95
N ARG A 275 37.98 -14.87 -1.06
CA ARG A 275 37.80 -13.97 0.09
C ARG A 275 36.88 -14.64 1.13
N PHE A 276 37.38 -14.61 2.36
CA PHE A 276 36.82 -14.97 3.66
C PHE A 276 35.31 -15.22 3.77
N GLY A 277 34.95 -16.39 4.31
CA GLY A 277 33.63 -16.68 4.87
C GLY A 277 33.76 -17.42 6.20
N TYR A 278 33.30 -16.81 7.30
CA TYR A 278 33.32 -17.41 8.64
C TYR A 278 32.44 -18.66 8.72
N ARG A 279 32.94 -19.71 9.40
CA ARG A 279 32.24 -21.00 9.54
C ARG A 279 31.68 -21.16 10.95
N ILE A 280 30.40 -20.84 11.14
CA ILE A 280 29.72 -21.09 12.42
C ILE A 280 29.37 -22.59 12.53
N LYS A 281 29.91 -23.28 13.54
CA LYS A 281 29.52 -24.65 13.91
C LYS A 281 28.50 -24.61 15.04
N ILE A 282 27.26 -25.00 14.76
CA ILE A 282 26.22 -25.22 15.79
C ILE A 282 26.18 -26.71 16.11
N LYS A 283 26.46 -27.09 17.37
CA LYS A 283 26.23 -28.46 17.86
C LYS A 283 24.92 -28.52 18.64
N ARG A 284 24.12 -29.55 18.35
CA ARG A 284 22.86 -29.87 19.04
C ARG A 284 23.20 -30.57 20.35
N VAL A 285 22.78 -30.03 21.49
CA VAL A 285 22.96 -30.70 22.80
C VAL A 285 21.70 -31.53 23.09
N LYS A 286 21.88 -32.76 23.61
CA LYS A 286 20.78 -33.66 23.93
C LYS A 286 19.89 -33.09 25.03
N ARG A 287 18.59 -33.36 24.88
CA ARG A 287 17.47 -32.95 25.75
C ARG A 287 17.64 -33.57 27.15
N THR A 288 17.73 -32.76 28.20
CA THR A 288 17.58 -33.27 29.56
C THR A 288 16.11 -33.18 29.99
N LYS A 289 15.62 -34.17 30.74
CA LYS A 289 14.19 -34.40 31.07
C LYS A 289 13.46 -33.20 31.72
N LYS A 290 14.16 -32.16 32.15
CA LYS A 290 13.59 -31.01 32.90
C LYS A 290 13.40 -29.71 32.10
N SER A 291 13.76 -29.61 30.81
CA SER A 291 13.50 -28.39 30.02
C SER A 291 12.70 -28.65 28.74
N LYS A 292 11.61 -27.89 28.53
CA LYS A 292 10.75 -27.93 27.33
C LYS A 292 11.22 -26.99 26.20
N VAL A 293 12.44 -26.46 26.27
CA VAL A 293 12.98 -25.53 25.26
C VAL A 293 14.35 -26.01 24.77
N TRP A 294 14.57 -25.96 23.46
CA TRP A 294 15.86 -26.24 22.84
C TRP A 294 16.85 -25.13 23.16
N ALA A 295 17.90 -25.42 23.92
CA ALA A 295 19.02 -24.51 24.09
C ALA A 295 20.07 -24.74 22.99
N PHE A 296 20.46 -23.67 22.30
CA PHE A 296 21.58 -23.67 21.35
C PHE A 296 22.76 -22.94 21.95
N LYS A 297 23.92 -23.61 22.05
CA LYS A 297 25.18 -22.98 22.48
C LYS A 297 25.97 -22.60 21.24
N ILE A 298 26.16 -21.29 21.01
CA ILE A 298 27.06 -20.76 19.98
C ILE A 298 28.47 -20.75 20.58
N LYS A 299 29.42 -21.51 20.04
CA LYS A 299 30.84 -21.30 20.33
C LYS A 299 31.39 -20.24 19.38
N GLY A 300 32.15 -19.30 19.94
CA GLY A 300 32.65 -18.09 19.28
C GLY A 300 33.46 -18.31 18.01
N LEU A 301 33.60 -17.21 17.28
CA LEU A 301 34.30 -17.03 16.02
C LEU A 301 35.81 -17.14 16.22
N ASN A 302 36.46 -18.16 15.64
CA ASN A 302 37.89 -18.10 15.37
C ASN A 302 38.12 -17.82 13.89
N ARG A 303 39.03 -16.87 13.63
CA ARG A 303 39.60 -16.57 12.31
C ARG A 303 40.56 -17.69 11.91
N SER A 304 40.61 -17.92 10.59
CA SER A 304 41.43 -18.85 9.79
C SER A 304 41.23 -20.33 10.09
#